data_AF-A0AAU9UD65-F1
#
_entry.id   AF-A0AAU9UD65-F1
#
_cell.length_a   1.000
_cell.length_b   1.000
_cell.length_c   1.000
_cell.angle_alpha   90.00
_cell.angle_beta   90.00
_cell.angle_gamma   90.00
#
_symmetry.space_group_name_H-M   'P 1'
#
loop_
_entity.id
_entity.type
_entity.pdbx_description
1 polymer ?
#
loop_
_entity_poly.entity_id
_entity_poly.type
_entity_poly.pdbx_seq_one_letter_code
_entity_poly.pdbx_strand_id
1 'polypeptide(L)'
;MIYFSLLAAFFWLNVMCFDIWWTFSGKRGMIVENMSMKAKFIAYSVYAFGFAIALTILMVSLEFSGLPPHPLLPLLRHQGCFLTGKSRLLYLYGPIVILWFANMVFFVLTAVKIAQIKKQVAVLKRKDSARNNKQQKEQQRLLLYIKLFIVMGINWLLEVISALYPKADYIWRFVDSYNVLVGLIIFIIFVCKRKIFGLMKKRIKEGILRRKQEMGSMTTDHKNEIVHNLRNYKQRDSLDTIRTSCPETDSAKTTNL
;
A
#
# COMPACT_ATOMS: atom_id res chain seq x y z
N MET A 1 -11.24 11.72 17.10
CA MET A 1 -10.35 11.24 16.02
C MET A 1 -10.13 9.73 16.08
N ILE A 2 -9.61 9.18 17.19
CA ILE A 2 -9.36 7.73 17.34
C ILE A 2 -10.61 6.90 17.03
N TYR A 3 -11.76 7.27 17.61
CA TYR A 3 -13.06 6.60 17.36
C TYR A 3 -13.43 6.51 15.88
N PHE A 4 -13.37 7.64 15.16
CA PHE A 4 -13.68 7.72 13.74
C PHE A 4 -12.71 6.86 12.91
N SER A 5 -11.40 7.00 13.12
CA SER A 5 -10.38 6.26 12.37
C SER A 5 -10.54 4.75 12.53
N LEU A 6 -10.90 4.32 13.74
CA LEU A 6 -11.08 2.94 14.09
C LEU A 6 -12.33 2.34 13.43
N LEU A 7 -13.47 3.02 13.53
CA LEU A 7 -14.70 2.59 12.83
C LEU A 7 -14.49 2.57 11.32
N ALA A 8 -13.88 3.62 10.76
CA ALA A 8 -13.58 3.70 9.34
C ALA A 8 -12.71 2.50 8.90
N ALA A 9 -11.69 2.13 9.66
CA ALA A 9 -10.85 0.97 9.35
C ALA A 9 -11.67 -0.35 9.29
N PHE A 10 -12.63 -0.54 10.18
CA PHE A 10 -13.52 -1.70 10.16
C PHE A 10 -14.52 -1.71 9.01
N PHE A 11 -15.15 -0.58 8.73
CA PHE A 11 -16.03 -0.46 7.57
C PHE A 11 -15.26 -0.70 6.27
N TRP A 12 -14.03 -0.20 6.16
CA TRP A 12 -13.16 -0.49 5.02
C TRP A 12 -12.79 -1.97 4.93
N LEU A 13 -12.51 -2.63 6.05
CA LEU A 13 -12.31 -4.08 6.08
C LEU A 13 -13.56 -4.83 5.61
N ASN A 14 -14.75 -4.39 6.04
CA ASN A 14 -16.03 -4.97 5.62
C ASN A 14 -16.28 -4.81 4.11
N VAL A 15 -16.08 -3.61 3.57
CA VAL A 15 -16.13 -3.34 2.13
C VAL A 15 -15.18 -4.25 1.36
N MET A 16 -13.94 -4.41 1.84
CA MET A 16 -12.97 -5.29 1.19
C MET A 16 -13.43 -6.75 1.22
N CYS A 17 -13.89 -7.26 2.36
CA CYS A 17 -14.47 -8.61 2.48
C CYS A 17 -15.65 -8.82 1.53
N PHE A 18 -16.54 -7.84 1.44
CA PHE A 18 -17.67 -7.85 0.51
C PHE A 18 -17.23 -7.86 -0.96
N ASP A 19 -16.32 -6.99 -1.37
CA ASP A 19 -15.81 -6.94 -2.76
C ASP A 19 -15.19 -8.27 -3.19
N ILE A 20 -14.44 -8.91 -2.30
CA ILE A 20 -13.83 -10.21 -2.55
C ILE A 20 -14.91 -11.29 -2.67
N TRP A 21 -15.83 -11.36 -1.69
CA TRP A 21 -16.93 -12.32 -1.71
C TRP A 21 -17.75 -12.18 -2.99
N TRP A 22 -18.08 -10.94 -3.35
CA TRP A 22 -18.79 -10.61 -4.58
C TRP A 22 -18.01 -11.04 -5.83
N THR A 23 -16.69 -10.83 -5.83
CA THR A 23 -15.80 -11.23 -6.93
C THR A 23 -15.78 -12.75 -7.13
N PHE A 24 -15.74 -13.53 -6.05
CA PHE A 24 -15.70 -15.00 -6.12
C PHE A 24 -17.07 -15.66 -6.23
N SER A 25 -18.15 -14.94 -5.93
CA SER A 25 -19.51 -15.49 -6.00
C SER A 25 -20.05 -15.67 -7.42
N GLY A 26 -19.26 -15.40 -8.46
CA GLY A 26 -19.67 -15.57 -9.87
C GLY A 26 -20.65 -14.52 -10.38
N LYS A 27 -21.29 -13.75 -9.48
CA LYS A 27 -22.21 -12.63 -9.78
C LYS A 27 -21.56 -11.45 -10.51
N ARG A 28 -20.22 -11.46 -10.63
CA ARG A 28 -19.43 -10.44 -11.33
C ARG A 28 -19.74 -10.36 -12.83
N GLY A 29 -20.18 -11.46 -13.46
CA GLY A 29 -20.44 -11.51 -14.91
C GLY A 29 -21.61 -10.64 -15.38
N MET A 30 -22.67 -10.47 -14.58
CA MET A 30 -23.90 -9.79 -15.03
C MET A 30 -24.01 -8.31 -14.64
N ILE A 31 -23.40 -7.89 -13.53
CA ILE A 31 -23.59 -6.53 -12.97
C ILE A 31 -22.37 -5.62 -13.22
N VAL A 32 -21.18 -6.19 -13.46
CA VAL A 32 -19.94 -5.39 -13.58
C VAL A 32 -19.69 -4.87 -14.99
N GLU A 33 -20.27 -5.44 -16.04
CA GLU A 33 -20.19 -4.86 -17.39
C GLU A 33 -20.80 -3.46 -17.46
N ASN A 34 -21.84 -3.18 -16.65
CA ASN A 34 -22.58 -1.91 -16.74
C ASN A 34 -22.10 -0.81 -15.78
N MET A 35 -21.24 -1.10 -14.80
CA MET A 35 -20.81 -0.10 -13.77
C MET A 35 -19.30 0.14 -13.73
N SER A 36 -18.91 1.38 -14.03
CA SER A 36 -17.53 1.88 -13.95
C SER A 36 -16.89 1.63 -12.57
N MET A 37 -15.61 1.24 -12.56
CA MET A 37 -14.83 1.03 -11.33
C MET A 37 -14.82 2.26 -10.42
N LYS A 38 -14.90 3.47 -10.99
CA LYS A 38 -14.95 4.73 -10.24
C LYS A 38 -16.24 4.84 -9.43
N ALA A 39 -17.39 4.52 -10.02
CA ALA A 39 -18.68 4.58 -9.34
C ALA A 39 -18.75 3.61 -8.14
N LYS A 40 -18.19 2.39 -8.31
CA LYS A 40 -18.08 1.41 -7.22
C LYS A 40 -17.22 1.93 -6.07
N PHE A 41 -16.06 2.51 -6.37
CA PHE A 41 -15.17 3.06 -5.35
C PHE A 41 -15.83 4.21 -4.59
N ILE A 42 -16.55 5.10 -5.28
CA ILE A 42 -17.31 6.19 -4.66
C ILE A 42 -18.40 5.62 -3.74
N ALA A 43 -19.21 4.68 -4.23
CA ALA A 43 -20.27 4.06 -3.43
C ALA A 43 -19.72 3.40 -2.15
N TYR A 44 -18.61 2.67 -2.26
CA TYR A 44 -17.93 2.06 -1.11
C TYR A 44 -17.34 3.09 -0.15
N SER A 45 -16.80 4.19 -0.68
CA SER A 45 -16.24 5.28 0.14
C SER A 45 -17.34 6.00 0.91
N VAL A 46 -18.48 6.30 0.25
CA VAL A 46 -19.65 6.92 0.88
C VAL A 46 -20.22 6.01 1.95
N TYR A 47 -20.30 4.69 1.71
CA TYR A 47 -20.72 3.73 2.74
C TYR A 47 -19.76 3.73 3.94
N ALA A 48 -18.46 3.51 3.71
CA ALA A 48 -17.52 3.30 4.80
C ALA A 48 -17.27 4.56 5.64
N PHE A 49 -17.05 5.70 4.98
CA PHE A 49 -16.85 6.96 5.68
C PHE A 49 -18.16 7.54 6.19
N GLY A 50 -19.26 7.43 5.43
CA GLY A 50 -20.56 7.96 5.82
C GLY A 50 -21.08 7.33 7.11
N PHE A 51 -21.03 6.00 7.24
CA PHE A 51 -21.42 5.33 8.49
C PHE A 51 -20.47 5.66 9.65
N ALA A 52 -19.16 5.70 9.42
CA ALA A 52 -18.20 6.09 10.45
C ALA A 52 -18.42 7.52 10.94
N ILE A 53 -18.70 8.47 10.03
CA ILE A 53 -19.05 9.85 10.34
C ILE A 53 -20.37 9.90 11.10
N ALA A 54 -21.43 9.22 10.63
CA ALA A 54 -22.74 9.23 11.27
C ALA A 54 -22.68 8.73 12.71
N LEU A 55 -22.00 7.61 12.97
CA LEU A 55 -21.78 7.09 14.32
C LEU A 55 -20.92 8.02 15.19
N THR A 56 -19.97 8.73 14.58
CA THR A 56 -19.15 9.72 15.29
C THR A 56 -19.96 10.97 15.65
N ILE A 57 -20.79 11.46 14.74
CA ILE A 57 -21.71 12.58 14.98
C ILE A 57 -22.69 12.20 16.08
N LEU A 58 -23.31 11.01 16.01
CA LEU A 58 -24.21 10.52 17.05
C LEU A 58 -23.54 10.53 18.43
N MET A 59 -22.31 10.03 18.51
CA MET A 59 -21.52 10.06 19.75
C MET A 59 -21.28 11.47 20.27
N VAL A 60 -20.91 12.41 19.39
CA VAL A 60 -20.68 13.81 19.74
C VAL A 60 -21.99 14.49 20.16
N SER A 61 -23.07 14.28 19.43
CA SER A 61 -24.39 14.82 19.76
C SER A 61 -24.87 14.35 21.13
N LEU A 62 -24.70 13.06 21.46
CA LEU A 62 -25.06 12.50 22.76
C LEU A 62 -24.25 13.13 23.91
N GLU A 63 -22.97 13.45 23.68
CA GLU A 63 -22.14 14.17 24.66
C GLU A 63 -22.65 15.60 24.93
N PHE A 64 -23.10 16.31 23.88
CA PHE A 64 -23.58 17.69 23.97
C PHE A 64 -25.09 17.82 24.26
N SER A 65 -25.81 16.70 24.40
CA SER A 65 -27.27 16.68 24.59
C SER A 65 -27.74 17.24 25.93
N GLY A 66 -26.84 17.49 26.89
CA GLY A 66 -27.20 18.01 28.22
C GLY A 66 -28.07 17.05 29.05
N LEU A 67 -28.15 15.78 28.66
CA LEU A 67 -28.93 14.76 29.36
C LEU A 67 -28.36 14.50 30.76
N PRO A 68 -29.21 14.19 31.77
CA PRO A 68 -28.74 13.81 33.08
C PRO A 68 -27.82 12.58 33.00
N PRO A 69 -26.78 12.51 33.85
CA PRO A 69 -25.76 11.47 33.79
C PRO A 69 -26.40 10.09 33.98
N HIS A 70 -26.52 9.34 32.89
CA HIS A 70 -27.00 7.97 32.87
C HIS A 70 -25.87 7.00 32.46
N PRO A 71 -25.91 5.73 32.90
CA PRO A 71 -24.90 4.72 32.56
C PRO A 71 -24.75 4.45 31.05
N LEU A 72 -25.77 4.83 30.27
CA LEU A 72 -25.88 4.69 28.82
C LEU A 72 -25.46 5.95 28.06
N LEU A 73 -25.04 7.01 28.76
CA LEU A 73 -24.56 8.22 28.11
C LEU A 73 -23.02 8.10 27.95
N PRO A 74 -22.45 8.48 26.79
CA PRO A 74 -21.02 8.70 26.71
C PRO A 74 -20.71 9.89 27.63
N LEU A 75 -19.93 9.69 28.70
CA LEU A 75 -19.48 10.74 29.62
C LEU A 75 -18.01 11.04 29.32
N LEU A 76 -17.69 11.49 28.10
CA LEU A 76 -16.32 11.78 27.68
C LEU A 76 -15.73 12.96 28.46
N ARG A 77 -16.55 13.93 28.87
CA ARG A 77 -16.12 15.16 29.55
C ARG A 77 -15.69 14.99 31.02
N HIS A 78 -16.04 13.88 31.68
CA HIS A 78 -15.81 13.73 33.13
C HIS A 78 -14.79 12.65 33.52
N GLN A 79 -14.42 11.70 32.65
CA GLN A 79 -13.55 10.57 33.04
C GLN A 79 -12.36 10.27 32.09
N GLY A 80 -11.97 11.21 31.22
CA GLY A 80 -10.73 11.15 30.43
C GLY A 80 -10.91 11.26 28.91
N CYS A 81 -9.81 11.18 28.16
CA CYS A 81 -9.80 11.36 26.70
C CYS A 81 -10.37 10.17 25.89
N PHE A 82 -10.92 9.16 26.57
CA PHE A 82 -11.44 7.92 25.96
C PHE A 82 -12.70 7.44 26.68
N LEU A 83 -13.57 6.69 25.99
CA LEU A 83 -14.82 6.19 26.58
C LEU A 83 -14.52 5.29 27.79
N THR A 84 -15.18 5.56 28.91
CA THR A 84 -15.03 4.80 30.17
C THR A 84 -16.38 4.25 30.61
N GLY A 85 -16.42 3.02 31.14
CA GLY A 85 -17.64 2.41 31.69
C GLY A 85 -18.52 1.67 30.66
N LYS A 86 -19.81 1.50 31.00
CA LYS A 86 -20.78 0.69 30.22
C LYS A 86 -21.14 1.29 28.86
N SER A 87 -21.02 2.61 28.70
CA SER A 87 -21.22 3.29 27.42
C SER A 87 -20.13 2.92 26.39
N ARG A 88 -18.90 2.61 26.82
CA ARG A 88 -17.85 2.05 25.93
C ARG A 88 -18.28 0.73 25.30
N LEU A 89 -18.90 -0.15 26.09
CA LEU A 89 -19.38 -1.45 25.60
C LEU A 89 -20.45 -1.29 24.53
N LEU A 90 -21.38 -0.34 24.71
CA LEU A 90 -22.51 -0.17 23.80
C LEU A 90 -22.13 0.56 22.51
N TYR A 91 -21.49 1.73 22.60
CA TYR A 91 -21.26 2.59 21.43
C TYR A 91 -19.95 2.30 20.69
N LEU A 92 -18.91 1.82 21.38
CA LEU A 92 -17.66 1.44 20.73
C LEU A 92 -17.67 -0.05 20.38
N TYR A 93 -17.79 -0.94 21.37
CA TYR A 93 -17.70 -2.38 21.10
C TYR A 93 -18.91 -2.93 20.35
N GLY A 94 -20.12 -2.40 20.54
CA GLY A 94 -21.33 -2.85 19.83
C GLY A 94 -21.18 -2.82 18.30
N PRO A 95 -21.01 -1.64 17.68
CA PRO A 95 -20.82 -1.53 16.23
C PRO A 95 -19.63 -2.35 15.71
N ILE A 96 -18.55 -2.40 16.48
CA ILE A 96 -17.33 -3.13 16.10
C ILE A 96 -17.57 -4.64 16.09
N VAL A 97 -18.25 -5.18 17.10
CA VAL A 97 -18.59 -6.60 17.18
C VAL A 97 -19.53 -6.99 16.03
N ILE A 98 -20.54 -6.16 15.75
CA ILE A 98 -21.45 -6.37 14.60
C ILE A 98 -20.64 -6.42 13.29
N LEU A 99 -19.75 -5.46 13.06
CA LEU A 99 -18.90 -5.41 11.87
C LEU A 99 -17.96 -6.62 11.80
N TRP A 100 -17.40 -7.04 12.93
CA TRP A 100 -16.55 -8.21 13.01
C TRP A 100 -17.30 -9.50 12.64
N PHE A 101 -18.51 -9.70 13.16
CA PHE A 101 -19.36 -10.83 12.78
C PHE A 101 -19.74 -10.77 11.29
N ALA A 102 -20.12 -9.61 10.77
CA ALA A 102 -20.42 -9.44 9.35
C ALA A 102 -19.20 -9.79 8.47
N ASN A 103 -18.00 -9.36 8.88
CA ASN A 103 -16.74 -9.70 8.20
C ASN A 103 -16.48 -11.21 8.21
N MET A 104 -16.72 -11.87 9.34
CA MET A 104 -16.55 -13.30 9.49
C MET A 104 -17.50 -14.09 8.59
N VAL A 105 -18.76 -13.66 8.46
CA VAL A 105 -19.72 -14.27 7.52
C VAL A 105 -19.23 -14.16 6.08
N PHE A 106 -18.86 -12.95 5.61
CA PHE A 106 -18.33 -12.78 4.24
C PHE A 106 -17.07 -13.60 4.00
N PHE A 107 -16.21 -13.70 5.01
CA PHE A 107 -15.00 -14.51 4.96
C PHE A 107 -15.31 -15.99 4.75
N VAL A 108 -16.21 -16.56 5.57
CA VAL A 108 -16.61 -17.97 5.48
C VAL A 108 -17.25 -18.25 4.12
N LEU A 109 -18.17 -17.40 3.68
CA LEU A 109 -18.80 -17.53 2.36
C LEU A 109 -17.78 -17.49 1.23
N THR A 110 -16.80 -16.59 1.31
CA THR A 110 -15.70 -16.50 0.35
C THR A 110 -14.83 -17.76 0.35
N ALA A 111 -14.46 -18.26 1.53
CA ALA A 111 -13.64 -19.46 1.67
C ALA A 111 -14.33 -20.70 1.07
N VAL A 112 -15.63 -20.87 1.35
CA VAL A 112 -16.46 -21.95 0.78
C VAL A 112 -16.50 -21.84 -0.75
N LYS A 113 -16.77 -20.66 -1.31
CA LYS A 113 -16.79 -20.44 -2.77
C LYS A 113 -15.45 -20.76 -3.41
N ILE A 114 -14.35 -20.42 -2.76
CA ILE A 114 -13.01 -20.72 -3.28
C ILE A 114 -12.69 -22.20 -3.20
N ALA A 115 -13.08 -22.89 -2.12
CA ALA A 115 -12.95 -24.33 -2.04
C ALA A 115 -13.71 -25.03 -3.18
N GLN A 116 -14.94 -24.55 -3.48
CA GLN A 116 -15.73 -25.02 -4.61
C GLN A 116 -15.02 -24.77 -5.96
N ILE A 117 -14.53 -23.55 -6.20
CA ILE A 117 -13.80 -23.21 -7.44
C ILE A 117 -12.51 -24.03 -7.57
N LYS A 118 -11.77 -24.22 -6.48
CA LYS A 118 -10.55 -25.06 -6.47
C LYS A 118 -10.87 -26.51 -6.83
N LYS A 119 -11.98 -27.06 -6.33
CA LYS A 119 -12.45 -28.40 -6.68
C LYS A 119 -12.81 -28.50 -8.17
N GLN A 120 -13.51 -27.51 -8.72
CA GLN A 120 -13.86 -27.47 -10.15
C GLN A 120 -12.62 -27.32 -11.06
N VAL A 121 -11.64 -26.51 -10.67
CA VAL A 121 -10.39 -26.31 -11.45
C VAL A 121 -9.45 -27.50 -11.34
N ALA A 122 -9.44 -28.23 -10.22
CA ALA A 122 -8.69 -29.48 -10.10
C ALA A 122 -9.18 -30.56 -11.09
N VAL A 123 -10.47 -30.56 -11.41
CA VAL A 123 -11.09 -31.45 -12.41
C VAL A 123 -10.81 -30.99 -13.85
N LEU A 124 -10.67 -29.68 -14.08
CA LEU A 124 -10.46 -29.08 -15.41
C LEU A 124 -8.98 -28.83 -15.78
N LYS A 125 -8.03 -29.47 -15.09
CA LYS A 125 -6.59 -29.15 -15.10
C LYS A 125 -5.84 -29.48 -16.40
N ARG A 126 -6.48 -29.40 -17.58
CA ARG A 126 -5.89 -29.82 -18.87
C ARG A 126 -5.65 -28.76 -19.94
N LYS A 127 -6.05 -27.46 -19.85
CA LYS A 127 -5.85 -26.60 -21.05
C LYS A 127 -5.56 -25.09 -20.99
N ASP A 128 -5.70 -24.33 -19.89
CA ASP A 128 -5.61 -22.85 -20.02
C ASP A 128 -4.59 -22.13 -19.09
N SER A 129 -3.47 -21.69 -19.69
CA SER A 129 -2.39 -20.95 -19.02
C SER A 129 -2.77 -19.50 -18.65
N ALA A 130 -3.60 -18.83 -19.45
CA ALA A 130 -3.96 -17.42 -19.23
C ALA A 130 -4.99 -17.22 -18.10
N ARG A 131 -6.00 -18.10 -18.01
CA ARG A 131 -7.04 -18.08 -16.96
C ARG A 131 -6.44 -18.36 -15.58
N ASN A 132 -5.44 -19.24 -15.52
CA ASN A 132 -4.72 -19.56 -14.28
C ASN A 132 -4.02 -18.33 -13.67
N ASN A 133 -3.45 -17.45 -14.48
CA ASN A 133 -2.68 -16.31 -13.97
C ASN A 133 -3.58 -15.24 -13.32
N LYS A 134 -4.77 -14.98 -13.88
CA LYS A 134 -5.78 -14.09 -13.25
C LYS A 134 -6.27 -14.69 -11.93
N GLN A 135 -6.64 -15.96 -11.92
CA GLN A 135 -7.12 -16.65 -10.71
C GLN A 135 -6.07 -16.70 -9.59
N GLN A 136 -4.79 -16.90 -9.92
CA GLN A 136 -3.70 -16.85 -8.93
C GLN A 136 -3.53 -15.46 -8.31
N LYS A 137 -3.66 -14.38 -9.09
CA LYS A 137 -3.61 -13.00 -8.56
C LYS A 137 -4.77 -12.72 -7.60
N GLU A 138 -5.97 -13.15 -7.95
CA GLU A 138 -7.15 -13.04 -7.08
C GLU A 138 -6.96 -13.83 -5.76
N GLN A 139 -6.38 -15.04 -5.84
CA GLN A 139 -6.07 -15.85 -4.65
C GLN A 139 -4.99 -15.22 -3.76
N GLN A 140 -3.94 -14.63 -4.34
CA GLN A 140 -2.93 -13.90 -3.58
C GLN A 140 -3.50 -12.65 -2.91
N ARG A 141 -4.39 -11.93 -3.60
CA ARG A 141 -5.10 -10.78 -3.04
C ARG A 141 -5.97 -11.20 -1.86
N LEU A 142 -6.72 -12.30 -2.02
CA LEU A 142 -7.49 -12.89 -0.94
C LEU A 142 -6.62 -13.29 0.26
N LEU A 143 -5.55 -14.05 0.06
CA LEU A 143 -4.68 -14.49 1.17
C LEU A 143 -4.14 -13.31 1.97
N LEU A 144 -3.85 -12.17 1.32
CA LEU A 144 -3.48 -10.95 2.03
C LEU A 144 -4.62 -10.44 2.92
N TYR A 145 -5.84 -10.37 2.39
CA TYR A 145 -6.98 -9.89 3.16
C TYR A 145 -7.36 -10.82 4.31
N ILE A 146 -7.16 -12.13 4.12
CA ILE A 146 -7.28 -13.11 5.21
C ILE A 146 -6.28 -12.79 6.32
N LYS A 147 -5.00 -12.58 5.99
CA LYS A 147 -3.98 -12.22 6.97
C LYS A 147 -4.33 -10.93 7.71
N LEU A 148 -4.84 -9.92 6.99
CA LEU A 148 -5.28 -8.67 7.59
C LEU A 148 -6.46 -8.87 8.55
N PHE A 149 -7.46 -9.65 8.15
CA PHE A 149 -8.61 -9.97 8.98
C PHE A 149 -8.21 -10.73 10.24
N ILE A 150 -7.28 -11.69 10.15
CA ILE A 150 -6.78 -12.43 11.31
C ILE A 150 -6.06 -11.48 12.27
N VAL A 151 -5.12 -10.67 11.77
CA VAL A 151 -4.34 -9.74 12.61
C VAL A 151 -5.25 -8.73 13.31
N MET A 152 -6.17 -8.12 12.57
CA MET A 152 -7.13 -7.16 13.13
C MET A 152 -8.15 -7.85 14.03
N GLY A 153 -8.75 -8.97 13.60
CA GLY A 153 -9.79 -9.69 14.33
C GLY A 153 -9.31 -10.28 15.65
N ILE A 154 -8.10 -10.85 15.68
CA ILE A 154 -7.48 -11.32 16.94
C ILE A 154 -7.24 -10.15 17.88
N ASN A 155 -6.71 -9.03 17.37
CA ASN A 155 -6.47 -7.84 18.20
C ASN A 155 -7.74 -7.38 18.91
N TRP A 156 -8.85 -7.35 18.18
CA TRP A 156 -10.15 -6.94 18.71
C TRP A 156 -10.79 -7.95 19.64
N LEU A 157 -10.60 -9.25 19.38
CA LEU A 157 -11.03 -10.28 20.31
C LEU A 157 -10.29 -10.16 21.65
N LEU A 158 -8.98 -9.92 21.61
CA LEU A 158 -8.16 -9.72 22.80
C LEU A 158 -8.59 -8.46 23.59
N GLU A 159 -8.89 -7.36 22.90
CA GLU A 159 -9.42 -6.13 23.53
C GLU A 159 -10.76 -6.35 24.23
N VAL A 160 -11.68 -7.13 23.64
CA VAL A 160 -12.96 -7.44 24.27
C VAL A 160 -12.77 -8.33 25.50
N ILE A 161 -11.90 -9.34 25.42
CA ILE A 161 -11.61 -10.21 26.57
C ILE A 161 -10.92 -9.39 27.68
N SER A 162 -10.08 -8.42 27.34
CA SER A 162 -9.45 -7.46 28.27
C SER A 162 -10.47 -6.69 29.08
N ALA A 163 -11.49 -6.18 28.39
CA ALA A 163 -12.57 -5.46 29.02
C ALA A 163 -13.43 -6.33 29.95
N LEU A 164 -13.53 -7.65 29.70
CA LEU A 164 -14.34 -8.57 30.50
C LEU A 164 -13.58 -9.15 31.70
N TYR A 165 -12.27 -9.37 31.59
CA TYR A 165 -11.46 -10.04 32.61
C TYR A 165 -10.22 -9.22 33.02
N PRO A 166 -10.40 -8.09 33.72
CA PRO A 166 -9.29 -7.18 34.07
C PRO A 166 -8.29 -7.77 35.09
N LYS A 167 -8.59 -8.91 35.73
CA LYS A 167 -7.79 -9.48 36.84
C LYS A 167 -6.48 -10.19 36.41
N ALA A 168 -6.14 -10.21 35.12
CA ALA A 168 -5.03 -10.99 34.57
C ALA A 168 -3.89 -10.10 34.03
N ASP A 169 -3.25 -9.34 34.92
CA ASP A 169 -2.30 -8.27 34.56
C ASP A 169 -1.14 -8.73 33.65
N TYR A 170 -0.59 -9.93 33.87
CA TYR A 170 0.49 -10.47 33.04
C TYR A 170 0.05 -10.78 31.60
N ILE A 171 -1.18 -11.24 31.41
CA ILE A 171 -1.73 -11.53 30.07
C ILE A 171 -1.98 -10.22 29.34
N TRP A 172 -2.54 -9.21 30.03
CA TRP A 172 -2.80 -7.91 29.44
C TRP A 172 -1.53 -7.18 29.02
N ARG A 173 -0.45 -7.29 29.80
CA ARG A 173 0.88 -6.77 29.41
C ARG A 173 1.36 -7.30 28.05
N PHE A 174 1.15 -8.59 27.79
CA PHE A 174 1.51 -9.21 26.52
C PHE A 174 0.58 -8.79 25.38
N VAL A 175 -0.72 -8.72 25.65
CA VAL A 175 -1.73 -8.25 24.69
C VAL A 175 -1.49 -6.80 24.27
N ASP A 176 -1.18 -5.92 25.22
CA ASP A 176 -0.86 -4.51 24.95
C ASP A 176 0.38 -4.40 24.07
N SER A 177 1.38 -5.23 24.32
CA SER A 177 2.60 -5.29 23.48
C SER A 177 2.28 -5.70 22.04
N TYR A 178 1.39 -6.68 21.84
CA TYR A 178 0.91 -7.09 20.52
C TYR A 178 0.12 -5.98 19.82
N ASN A 179 -0.75 -5.29 20.57
CA ASN A 179 -1.57 -4.20 20.05
C ASN A 179 -0.73 -3.02 19.53
N VAL A 180 0.37 -2.68 20.22
CA VAL A 180 1.32 -1.66 19.75
C VAL A 180 2.06 -2.12 18.48
N LEU A 181 2.38 -3.41 18.37
CA LEU A 181 3.05 -3.99 17.21
C LEU A 181 2.14 -4.23 16.01
N VAL A 182 0.82 -4.15 16.17
CA VAL A 182 -0.16 -4.44 15.10
C VAL A 182 0.11 -3.60 13.84
N GLY A 183 0.49 -2.32 14.00
CA GLY A 183 0.85 -1.46 12.87
C GLY A 183 2.06 -1.98 12.08
N LEU A 184 3.08 -2.46 12.78
CA LEU A 184 4.28 -3.06 12.17
C LEU A 184 3.93 -4.37 11.45
N ILE A 185 3.07 -5.20 12.05
CA ILE A 185 2.61 -6.46 11.45
C ILE A 185 1.86 -6.18 10.14
N ILE A 186 0.96 -5.20 10.13
CA ILE A 186 0.22 -4.77 8.93
C ILE A 186 1.20 -4.28 7.85
N PHE A 187 2.20 -3.47 8.22
CA PHE A 187 3.23 -3.00 7.30
C PHE A 187 3.96 -4.17 6.62
N ILE A 188 4.39 -5.17 7.40
CA ILE A 188 5.06 -6.36 6.87
C ILE A 188 4.16 -7.13 5.90
N ILE A 189 2.88 -7.31 6.23
CA ILE A 189 1.92 -8.04 5.39
C ILE A 189 1.70 -7.37 4.02
N PHE A 190 1.60 -6.04 4.00
CA PHE A 190 1.30 -5.29 2.79
C PHE A 190 2.53 -4.93 1.95
N VAL A 191 3.59 -4.46 2.60
CA VAL A 191 4.73 -3.81 1.96
C VAL A 191 5.89 -4.79 1.73
N CYS A 192 6.18 -5.67 2.69
CA CYS A 192 7.30 -6.62 2.63
C CYS A 192 7.01 -7.85 1.76
N LYS A 193 6.38 -7.66 0.59
CA LYS A 193 6.16 -8.74 -0.39
C LYS A 193 7.42 -8.99 -1.21
N ARG A 194 7.77 -10.26 -1.42
CA ARG A 194 8.87 -10.67 -2.34
C ARG A 194 8.78 -10.01 -3.71
N LYS A 195 7.55 -9.83 -4.24
CA LYS A 195 7.31 -9.14 -5.51
C LYS A 195 7.69 -7.66 -5.47
N ILE A 196 7.35 -6.95 -4.39
CA ILE A 196 7.69 -5.53 -4.21
C ILE A 196 9.20 -5.40 -4.08
N PHE A 197 9.83 -6.25 -3.27
CA PHE A 197 11.29 -6.27 -3.10
C PHE A 197 12.03 -6.58 -4.43
N GLY A 198 11.49 -7.50 -5.23
CA GLY A 198 12.01 -7.80 -6.58
C GLY A 198 11.90 -6.61 -7.53
N LEU A 199 10.76 -5.91 -7.54
CA LEU A 199 10.58 -4.69 -8.34
C LEU A 199 11.47 -3.55 -7.88
N MET A 200 11.65 -3.39 -6.57
CA MET A 200 12.59 -2.42 -6.00
C MET A 200 14.03 -2.76 -6.38
N LYS A 201 14.46 -4.01 -6.23
CA LYS A 201 15.80 -4.46 -6.62
C LYS A 201 16.04 -4.25 -8.12
N LYS A 202 15.03 -4.51 -8.95
CA LYS A 202 15.10 -4.25 -10.40
C LYS A 202 15.26 -2.75 -10.68
N ARG A 203 14.42 -1.89 -10.09
CA ARG A 203 14.49 -0.43 -10.24
C ARG A 203 15.82 0.15 -9.75
N ILE A 204 16.34 -0.36 -8.62
CA ILE A 204 17.65 0.04 -8.08
C ILE A 204 18.78 -0.39 -9.02
N LYS A 205 18.75 -1.64 -9.52
CA LYS A 205 19.74 -2.14 -10.47
C LYS A 205 19.73 -1.34 -11.78
N GLU A 206 18.55 -1.03 -12.32
CA GLU A 206 18.38 -0.17 -13.49
C GLU A 206 18.90 1.24 -13.25
N GLY A 207 18.65 1.82 -12.07
CA GLY A 207 19.18 3.12 -11.68
C GLY A 207 20.72 3.14 -11.56
N ILE A 208 21.32 2.08 -11.02
CA ILE A 208 22.78 1.92 -10.94
C ILE A 208 23.38 1.77 -12.35
N LEU A 209 22.77 0.96 -13.22
CA LEU A 209 23.23 0.82 -14.60
C LEU A 209 23.16 2.15 -15.36
N ARG A 210 22.08 2.92 -15.22
CA ARG A 210 21.95 4.25 -15.84
C ARG A 210 23.07 5.19 -15.41
N ARG A 211 23.34 5.29 -14.10
CA ARG A 211 24.45 6.12 -13.59
C ARG A 211 25.81 5.66 -14.11
N LYS A 212 26.03 4.34 -14.26
CA LYS A 212 27.28 3.79 -14.79
C LYS A 212 27.45 4.12 -16.29
N GLN A 213 26.34 4.15 -17.04
CA GLN A 213 26.33 4.52 -18.46
C GLN A 213 26.60 6.02 -18.65
N GLU A 214 25.99 6.88 -17.83
CA GLU A 214 26.22 8.34 -17.82
C GLU A 214 27.68 8.66 -17.47
N MET A 215 28.26 7.97 -16.47
CA MET A 215 29.66 8.15 -16.09
C MET A 215 30.64 7.64 -17.16
N GLY A 216 30.28 6.54 -17.83
CA GLY A 216 31.05 5.99 -18.95
C GLY A 216 31.08 6.89 -20.19
N SER A 217 29.96 7.55 -20.51
CA SER A 217 29.92 8.50 -21.64
C SER A 217 30.74 9.75 -21.34
N MET A 218 30.63 10.34 -20.14
CA MET A 218 31.45 11.49 -19.73
C MET A 218 32.96 11.19 -19.80
N THR A 219 33.38 10.01 -19.36
CA THR A 219 34.80 9.61 -19.40
C THR A 219 35.29 9.41 -20.84
N THR A 220 34.42 8.93 -21.73
CA THR A 220 34.75 8.71 -23.14
C THR A 220 34.83 10.03 -23.90
N ASP A 221 33.90 10.96 -23.64
CA ASP A 221 33.95 12.32 -24.20
C ASP A 221 35.21 13.05 -23.77
N HIS A 222 35.56 13.01 -22.48
CA HIS A 222 36.76 13.67 -21.98
C HIS A 222 38.06 13.08 -22.58
N LYS A 223 38.12 11.75 -22.77
CA LYS A 223 39.25 11.13 -23.48
C LYS A 223 39.33 11.56 -24.93
N ASN A 224 38.20 11.61 -25.63
CA ASN A 224 38.16 12.05 -27.03
C ASN A 224 38.59 13.52 -27.17
N GLU A 225 38.20 14.36 -26.22
CA GLU A 225 38.59 15.76 -26.14
C GLU A 225 40.11 15.92 -25.91
N ILE A 226 40.69 15.16 -24.98
CA ILE A 226 42.16 15.16 -24.75
C ILE A 226 42.91 14.70 -26.00
N VAL A 227 42.46 13.62 -26.65
CA VAL A 227 43.09 13.11 -27.87
C VAL A 227 43.01 14.12 -29.01
N HIS A 228 41.88 14.81 -29.16
CA HIS A 228 41.71 15.87 -30.13
C HIS A 228 42.65 17.06 -29.86
N ASN A 229 42.76 17.49 -28.60
CA ASN A 229 43.64 18.58 -28.19
C ASN A 229 45.13 18.23 -28.38
N LEU A 230 45.54 17.00 -28.06
CA LEU A 230 46.90 16.50 -28.31
C LEU A 230 47.23 16.46 -29.81
N ARG A 231 46.26 16.05 -30.64
CA ARG A 231 46.43 16.05 -32.10
C ARG A 231 46.63 17.46 -32.64
N ASN A 232 45.83 18.43 -32.18
CA ASN A 232 45.97 19.83 -32.55
C ASN A 232 47.30 20.44 -32.09
N TYR A 233 47.77 20.11 -30.89
CA TYR A 233 49.07 20.56 -30.39
C TYR A 233 50.22 20.02 -31.25
N LYS A 234 50.23 18.71 -31.53
CA LYS A 234 51.26 18.08 -32.38
C LYS A 234 51.28 18.67 -33.80
N GLN A 235 50.12 19.04 -34.33
CA GLN A 235 50.02 19.66 -35.65
C GLN A 235 50.56 21.10 -35.65
N ARG A 236 50.36 21.87 -34.57
CA ARG A 236 50.99 23.20 -34.40
C ARG A 236 52.50 23.10 -34.26
N ASP A 237 52.99 22.18 -33.43
CA ASP A 237 54.43 21.98 -33.21
C ASP A 237 55.17 21.56 -34.49
N SER A 238 54.52 20.74 -35.33
CA SER A 238 55.04 20.38 -36.65
C SER A 238 55.09 21.59 -37.61
N LEU A 239 54.08 22.46 -37.58
CA LEU A 239 54.03 23.70 -38.36
C LEU A 239 55.13 24.70 -37.93
N ASP A 240 55.36 24.83 -36.63
CA ASP A 240 56.39 25.71 -36.09
C ASP A 240 57.80 25.16 -36.35
N THR A 241 57.99 23.84 -36.28
CA THR A 241 59.26 23.18 -36.67
C THR A 241 59.58 23.45 -38.15
N ILE A 242 58.60 23.29 -39.05
CA ILE A 242 58.76 23.61 -40.48
C ILE A 242 59.14 25.08 -40.66
N ARG A 243 58.48 26.00 -39.94
CA ARG A 243 58.76 27.44 -39.97
C ARG A 243 60.16 27.78 -39.46
N THR A 244 60.70 27.05 -38.48
CA THR A 244 62.08 27.27 -37.98
C THR A 244 63.17 26.66 -38.88
N SER A 245 62.87 25.58 -39.60
CA SER A 245 63.80 24.97 -40.57
C SER A 245 63.89 25.71 -41.91
N CYS A 246 62.93 26.59 -42.20
CA CYS A 246 62.98 27.51 -43.33
C CYS A 246 63.04 28.94 -42.79
N PRO A 247 64.23 29.54 -42.59
CA PRO A 247 64.29 31.00 -42.55
C PRO A 247 63.63 31.53 -43.83
N GLU A 248 62.70 32.47 -43.71
CA GLU A 248 62.10 33.15 -44.85
C GLU A 248 63.24 33.73 -45.69
N THR A 249 63.57 33.03 -46.78
CA THR A 249 64.39 33.58 -47.83
C THR A 249 63.50 34.58 -48.55
N ASP A 250 63.74 35.86 -48.27
CA ASP A 250 63.39 36.96 -49.15
C ASP A 250 63.59 36.56 -50.61
N SER A 251 62.51 36.63 -51.40
CA SER A 251 62.66 36.89 -52.82
C SER A 251 61.44 37.64 -53.34
N ALA A 252 61.66 38.93 -53.50
CA ALA A 252 60.98 39.80 -54.45
C ALA A 252 60.62 39.10 -55.78
N LYS A 253 59.43 39.44 -56.30
CA LYS A 253 59.21 40.00 -57.66
C LYS A 253 57.70 40.18 -57.86
N THR A 254 57.21 41.43 -57.95
CA THR A 254 56.86 42.12 -59.21
C THR A 254 55.79 41.41 -60.03
N THR A 255 54.61 41.99 -60.19
CA THR A 255 54.18 42.74 -61.40
C THR A 255 52.65 42.81 -61.49
N ASN A 256 52.19 44.04 -61.71
CA ASN A 256 50.89 44.52 -62.22
C ASN A 256 50.18 43.58 -63.21
N LEU A 257 48.85 43.43 -63.12
CA LEU A 257 47.81 44.33 -63.63
C LEU A 257 46.47 44.00 -62.96
#